data_AF-A0A7C0WVP5-F1
#
_entry.id   AF-A0A7C0WVP5-F1
#
_cell.length_a   1.000
_cell.length_b   1.000
_cell.length_c   1.000
_cell.angle_alpha   90.00
_cell.angle_beta   90.00
_cell.angle_gamma   90.00
#
_symmetry.space_group_name_H-M   'P 1'
#
loop_
_entity.id
_entity.type
_entity.pdbx_description
1 polymer ?
#
loop_
_entity_poly.entity_id
_entity_poly.type
_entity_poly.pdbx_seq_one_letter_code
_entity_poly.pdbx_strand_id
1 'polypeptide(L)'
;MTNLLESYADIAGQDVINHLRQLSEPLRGMKVVHVNSTRIGGGVAEILGKLVPLMQDLSIDTSWEVLEGNEEFYQCTKGMHNALQGNHTQIADHLLGTYEQVNRDNAERLRDKLEDADFVFIHDPQPAPFLLNCPNRRGKWIWRCHIDVSRPFRPVWKYLRRFVREYDASIFSLAGFAQTLPHPQYIIPPSI
;
A
#
# COMPACT_ATOMS: atom_id res chain seq x y z
N MET A 1 -24.31 8.22 -18.25
CA MET A 1 -23.61 7.77 -17.03
C MET A 1 -22.68 8.89 -16.64
N THR A 2 -22.94 9.56 -15.53
CA THR A 2 -22.08 10.64 -15.04
C THR A 2 -20.75 10.01 -14.62
N ASN A 3 -19.67 10.37 -15.29
CA ASN A 3 -18.32 9.93 -14.97
C ASN A 3 -18.00 10.46 -13.56
N LEU A 4 -17.60 9.60 -12.62
CA LEU A 4 -17.39 9.98 -11.21
C LEU A 4 -16.35 11.10 -11.13
N LEU A 5 -15.30 11.05 -11.94
CA LEU A 5 -14.32 12.12 -12.03
C LEU A 5 -14.94 13.47 -12.41
N GLU A 6 -15.93 13.49 -13.30
CA GLU A 6 -16.60 14.72 -13.73
C GLU A 6 -17.41 15.38 -12.61
N SER A 7 -17.94 14.59 -11.66
CA SER A 7 -18.63 15.14 -10.48
C SER A 7 -17.70 15.94 -9.55
N TYR A 8 -16.39 15.78 -9.67
CA TYR A 8 -15.41 16.58 -8.92
C TYR A 8 -15.09 17.91 -9.63
N ALA A 9 -15.50 18.12 -10.89
CA ALA A 9 -15.24 19.36 -11.62
C ALA A 9 -15.89 20.58 -10.93
N ASP A 10 -17.05 20.41 -10.32
CA ASP A 10 -17.76 21.48 -9.60
C ASP A 10 -16.98 22.02 -8.39
N ILE A 11 -16.09 21.19 -7.81
CA ILE A 11 -15.31 21.53 -6.61
C ILE A 11 -13.85 21.86 -6.99
N ALA A 12 -13.22 21.03 -7.81
CA ALA A 12 -11.81 21.16 -8.17
C ALA A 12 -11.57 22.09 -9.36
N GLY A 13 -12.62 22.40 -10.14
CA GLY A 13 -12.54 23.15 -11.38
C GLY A 13 -12.26 22.25 -12.59
N GLN A 14 -12.86 22.60 -13.73
CA GLN A 14 -12.73 21.84 -14.98
C GLN A 14 -11.28 21.70 -15.45
N ASP A 15 -10.47 22.75 -15.26
CA ASP A 15 -9.07 22.75 -15.68
C ASP A 15 -8.23 21.70 -14.94
N VAL A 16 -8.53 21.45 -13.66
CA VAL A 16 -7.86 20.40 -12.87
C VAL A 16 -8.22 19.02 -13.41
N ILE A 17 -9.50 18.79 -13.73
CA ILE A 17 -9.96 17.54 -14.32
C ILE A 17 -9.31 17.30 -15.69
N ASN A 18 -9.26 18.33 -16.53
CA ASN A 18 -8.62 18.25 -17.84
C ASN A 18 -7.12 17.95 -17.73
N HIS A 19 -6.43 18.61 -16.80
CA HIS A 19 -5.01 18.35 -16.54
C HIS A 19 -4.78 16.93 -16.03
N LEU A 20 -5.63 16.43 -15.14
CA LEU A 20 -5.53 15.05 -14.64
C LEU A 20 -5.69 14.03 -15.78
N ARG A 21 -6.64 14.25 -16.70
CA ARG A 21 -6.80 13.41 -17.90
C ARG A 21 -5.56 13.42 -18.78
N GLN A 22 -4.94 14.58 -18.99
CA GLN A 22 -3.69 14.68 -19.77
C GLN A 22 -2.54 13.93 -19.09
N LEU A 23 -2.41 14.02 -17.77
CA LEU A 23 -1.38 13.32 -17.00
C LEU A 23 -1.59 11.80 -16.97
N SER A 24 -2.84 11.33 -17.10
CA SER A 24 -3.16 9.90 -17.10
C SER A 24 -2.99 9.23 -18.46
N GLU A 25 -2.92 9.98 -19.58
CA GLU A 25 -2.80 9.39 -20.92
C GLU A 25 -1.62 8.40 -21.06
N PRO A 26 -0.40 8.69 -20.56
CA PRO A 26 0.70 7.72 -20.61
C PRO A 26 0.46 6.46 -19.78
N LEU A 27 -0.50 6.49 -18.84
CA LEU A 27 -0.84 5.39 -17.95
C LEU A 27 -2.08 4.60 -18.43
N ARG A 28 -2.67 5.01 -19.56
CA ARG A 28 -3.87 4.38 -20.11
C ARG A 28 -3.62 2.88 -20.36
N GLY A 29 -4.47 2.04 -19.77
CA GLY A 29 -4.40 0.58 -19.86
C GLY A 29 -3.31 -0.08 -19.01
N MET A 30 -2.51 0.68 -18.26
CA MET A 30 -1.55 0.10 -17.33
C MET A 30 -2.27 -0.57 -16.16
N LYS A 31 -1.73 -1.72 -15.73
CA LYS A 31 -2.27 -2.54 -14.65
C LYS A 31 -1.73 -2.06 -13.31
N VAL A 32 -2.62 -1.56 -12.45
CA VAL A 32 -2.29 -1.10 -11.11
C VAL A 32 -3.02 -1.95 -10.08
N VAL A 33 -2.29 -2.51 -9.12
CA VAL A 33 -2.87 -3.32 -8.04
C VAL A 33 -2.59 -2.67 -6.69
N HIS A 34 -3.64 -2.36 -5.94
CA HIS A 34 -3.55 -1.93 -4.55
C HIS A 34 -3.79 -3.12 -3.62
N VAL A 35 -2.96 -3.31 -2.60
CA VAL A 35 -3.12 -4.36 -1.59
C VAL A 35 -3.11 -3.76 -0.19
N ASN A 36 -4.13 -4.05 0.61
CA ASN A 36 -4.17 -3.70 2.03
C ASN A 36 -4.78 -4.84 2.89
N SER A 37 -5.02 -4.57 4.18
CA SER A 37 -5.51 -5.57 5.15
C SER A 37 -7.02 -5.59 5.38
N THR A 38 -7.81 -4.65 4.84
CA THR A 38 -9.26 -4.64 5.05
C THR A 38 -10.02 -3.90 3.96
N ARG A 39 -11.19 -4.43 3.55
CA ARG A 39 -12.15 -3.76 2.65
C ARG A 39 -13.01 -2.71 3.37
N ILE A 40 -13.21 -2.85 4.68
CA ILE A 40 -14.19 -2.09 5.46
C ILE A 40 -13.55 -1.63 6.76
N GLY A 41 -13.73 -0.35 7.07
CA GLY A 41 -13.19 0.27 8.29
C GLY A 41 -11.72 0.66 8.14
N GLY A 42 -11.41 1.87 8.60
CA GLY A 42 -10.06 2.46 8.53
C GLY A 42 -9.87 3.38 7.32
N GLY A 43 -9.02 4.41 7.49
CA GLY A 43 -8.84 5.47 6.49
C GLY A 43 -8.29 4.96 5.14
N VAL A 44 -7.51 3.88 5.12
CA VAL A 44 -7.00 3.29 3.88
C VAL A 44 -8.12 2.72 3.01
N ALA A 45 -9.08 2.03 3.62
CA ALA A 45 -10.23 1.45 2.90
C ALA A 45 -11.15 2.55 2.33
N GLU A 46 -11.33 3.64 3.09
CA GLU A 46 -12.09 4.81 2.65
C GLU A 46 -11.45 5.49 1.43
N ILE A 47 -10.13 5.70 1.48
CA ILE A 47 -9.36 6.25 0.36
C ILE A 47 -9.47 5.35 -0.87
N LEU A 48 -9.19 4.04 -0.72
CA LEU A 48 -9.20 3.11 -1.86
C LEU A 48 -10.60 2.94 -2.46
N GLY A 49 -11.65 3.03 -1.65
CA GLY A 49 -13.04 3.01 -2.11
C GLY A 49 -13.41 4.16 -3.05
N LYS A 50 -12.64 5.26 -3.05
CA LYS A 50 -12.81 6.39 -3.98
C LYS A 50 -11.72 6.44 -5.05
N LEU A 51 -10.47 6.22 -4.66
CA LEU A 51 -9.32 6.32 -5.55
C LEU A 51 -9.39 5.29 -6.68
N VAL A 52 -9.75 4.05 -6.39
CA VAL A 52 -9.77 2.98 -7.40
C VAL A 52 -10.79 3.28 -8.52
N PRO A 53 -12.06 3.63 -8.23
CA PRO A 53 -12.99 4.10 -9.26
C PRO A 53 -12.50 5.32 -10.05
N LEU A 54 -11.86 6.30 -9.39
CA LEU A 54 -11.32 7.48 -10.08
C LEU A 54 -10.18 7.13 -11.05
N MET A 55 -9.31 6.19 -10.68
CA MET A 55 -8.26 5.69 -11.57
C MET A 55 -8.84 4.92 -12.76
N GLN A 56 -9.90 4.14 -12.54
CA GLN A 56 -10.63 3.45 -13.62
C GLN A 56 -11.30 4.44 -14.59
N ASP A 57 -11.89 5.53 -14.09
CA ASP A 57 -12.46 6.61 -14.91
C ASP A 57 -11.40 7.33 -15.76
N LEU A 58 -10.13 7.29 -15.34
CA LEU A 58 -8.96 7.75 -16.10
C LEU A 58 -8.40 6.69 -17.05
N SER A 59 -9.12 5.58 -17.26
CA SER A 59 -8.72 4.46 -18.13
C SER A 59 -7.46 3.72 -17.67
N ILE A 60 -7.15 3.72 -16.37
CA ILE A 60 -6.09 2.92 -15.77
C ILE A 60 -6.71 1.61 -15.27
N ASP A 61 -6.17 0.45 -15.67
CA ASP A 61 -6.68 -0.87 -15.26
C ASP A 61 -6.32 -1.14 -13.79
N THR A 62 -7.12 -0.58 -12.89
CA THR A 62 -6.83 -0.56 -11.45
C THR A 62 -7.69 -1.56 -10.71
N SER A 63 -7.06 -2.35 -9.85
CA SER A 63 -7.73 -3.33 -8.98
C SER A 63 -7.29 -3.16 -7.52
N TRP A 64 -8.15 -3.65 -6.61
CA TRP A 64 -7.91 -3.61 -5.17
C TRP A 64 -8.12 -4.99 -4.55
N GLU A 65 -7.04 -5.52 -4.01
CA GLU A 65 -6.98 -6.79 -3.33
C GLU A 65 -6.79 -6.61 -1.82
N VAL A 66 -7.35 -7.55 -1.07
CA VAL A 66 -7.27 -7.56 0.39
C VAL A 66 -6.67 -8.89 0.82
N LEU A 67 -5.68 -8.81 1.71
CA LEU A 67 -5.08 -9.99 2.30
C LEU A 67 -6.04 -10.60 3.33
N GLU A 68 -6.00 -11.92 3.45
CA GLU A 68 -6.79 -12.69 4.40
C GLU A 68 -5.89 -13.14 5.53
N GLY A 69 -6.21 -12.74 6.77
CA GLY A 69 -5.42 -13.09 7.95
C GLY A 69 -6.26 -13.83 9.01
N ASN A 70 -5.59 -14.61 9.84
CA ASN A 70 -6.17 -15.21 11.04
C ASN A 70 -5.97 -14.31 12.27
N GLU A 71 -6.50 -14.71 13.43
CA GLU A 71 -6.42 -13.91 14.65
C GLU A 71 -4.97 -13.60 15.07
N GLU A 72 -4.08 -14.59 15.03
CA GLU A 72 -2.66 -14.42 15.35
C GLU A 72 -1.97 -13.43 14.40
N PHE A 73 -2.31 -13.45 13.11
CA PHE A 73 -1.82 -12.47 12.15
C PHE A 73 -2.23 -11.04 12.52
N TYR A 74 -3.50 -10.84 12.87
CA TYR A 74 -3.99 -9.53 13.28
C TYR A 74 -3.43 -9.08 14.64
N GLN A 75 -3.19 -10.03 15.56
CA GLN A 75 -2.46 -9.76 16.80
C GLN A 75 -1.02 -9.29 16.51
N CYS A 76 -0.32 -10.00 15.62
CA CYS A 76 1.03 -9.67 15.20
C CYS A 76 1.10 -8.27 14.58
N THR A 77 0.26 -7.99 13.59
CA THR A 77 0.25 -6.72 12.86
C THR A 77 -0.21 -5.54 13.72
N LYS A 78 -1.12 -5.74 14.66
CA LYS A 78 -1.46 -4.74 15.68
C LYS A 78 -0.27 -4.44 16.60
N GLY A 79 0.47 -5.48 17.00
CA GLY A 79 1.73 -5.33 17.73
C GLY A 79 2.77 -4.53 16.92
N MET A 80 2.92 -4.83 15.63
CA MET A 80 3.81 -4.08 14.72
C MET A 80 3.39 -2.62 14.61
N HIS A 81 2.10 -2.35 14.37
CA HIS A 81 1.56 -0.99 14.24
C HIS A 81 1.91 -0.13 15.46
N ASN A 82 1.59 -0.63 16.66
CA ASN A 82 1.90 0.05 17.91
C ASN A 82 3.42 0.25 18.10
N ALA A 83 4.21 -0.78 17.80
CA ALA A 83 5.65 -0.73 17.96
C ALA A 83 6.31 0.28 17.00
N LEU A 84 5.83 0.36 15.77
CA LEU A 84 6.33 1.30 14.76
C LEU A 84 6.01 2.75 15.12
N GLN A 85 4.90 2.99 15.83
CA GLN A 85 4.53 4.31 16.36
C GLN A 85 5.16 4.63 17.74
N GLY A 86 6.14 3.84 18.18
CA GLY A 86 6.98 4.15 19.34
C GLY A 86 6.68 3.38 20.63
N ASN A 87 5.66 2.49 20.63
CA ASN A 87 5.43 1.64 21.81
C ASN A 87 6.51 0.56 21.91
N HIS A 88 6.95 0.24 23.13
CA HIS A 88 7.91 -0.83 23.37
C HIS A 88 7.21 -2.19 23.43
N THR A 89 6.59 -2.60 22.31
CA THR A 89 5.90 -3.87 22.18
C THR A 89 6.83 -4.90 21.55
N GLN A 90 7.22 -5.92 22.32
CA GLN A 90 7.86 -7.10 21.76
C GLN A 90 6.81 -7.99 21.11
N ILE A 91 7.15 -8.55 19.96
CA ILE A 91 6.29 -9.48 19.22
C ILE A 91 6.93 -10.85 19.36
N ALA A 92 6.15 -11.82 19.82
CA ALA A 92 6.63 -13.18 20.00
C ALA A 92 7.01 -13.81 18.66
N ASP A 93 8.05 -14.65 18.65
CA ASP A 93 8.58 -15.25 17.42
C ASP A 93 7.54 -16.10 16.68
N HIS A 94 6.65 -16.79 17.40
CA HIS A 94 5.56 -17.55 16.77
C HIS A 94 4.61 -16.65 15.96
N LEU A 95 4.30 -15.44 16.46
CA LEU A 95 3.47 -14.47 15.74
C LEU A 95 4.18 -13.93 14.50
N LEU A 96 5.50 -13.74 14.55
CA LEU A 96 6.29 -13.37 13.38
C LEU A 96 6.28 -14.50 12.33
N GLY A 97 6.37 -15.76 12.77
CA GLY A 97 6.22 -16.93 11.90
C GLY A 97 4.85 -16.97 11.22
N THR A 98 3.77 -16.75 11.98
CA THR A 98 2.40 -16.66 11.43
C THR A 98 2.27 -15.50 10.45
N TYR A 99 2.86 -14.34 10.74
CA TYR A 99 2.89 -13.19 9.85
C TYR A 99 3.54 -13.50 8.50
N GLU A 100 4.70 -14.16 8.50
CA GLU A 100 5.37 -14.51 7.25
C GLU A 100 4.60 -15.59 6.47
N GLN A 101 4.03 -16.59 7.16
CA GLN A 101 3.25 -17.66 6.52
C GLN A 101 1.99 -17.10 5.84
N VAL A 102 1.20 -16.30 6.54
CA VAL A 102 -0.01 -15.69 5.98
C VAL A 102 0.32 -14.79 4.78
N ASN A 103 1.44 -14.06 4.83
CA ASN A 103 1.90 -13.27 3.69
C ASN A 103 2.33 -14.12 2.49
N ARG A 104 2.99 -15.27 2.72
CA ARG A 104 3.32 -16.22 1.65
C ARG A 104 2.05 -16.76 0.98
N ASP A 105 1.09 -17.22 1.77
CA ASP A 105 -0.14 -17.85 1.26
C ASP A 105 -1.00 -16.85 0.45
N ASN A 106 -1.10 -15.60 0.93
CA ASN A 106 -1.83 -14.56 0.20
C ASN A 106 -1.10 -14.10 -1.08
N ALA A 107 0.23 -13.96 -1.02
CA ALA A 107 1.00 -13.62 -2.21
C ALA A 107 0.92 -14.73 -3.26
N GLU A 108 0.90 -16.00 -2.85
CA GLU A 108 0.67 -17.14 -3.75
C GLU A 108 -0.70 -17.07 -4.40
N ARG A 109 -1.76 -16.88 -3.59
CA ARG A 109 -3.14 -16.75 -4.09
C ARG A 109 -3.32 -15.62 -5.10
N LEU A 110 -2.55 -14.53 -4.94
CA LEU A 110 -2.64 -13.34 -5.79
C LEU A 110 -1.51 -13.26 -6.83
N ARG A 111 -0.65 -14.28 -6.93
CA ARG A 111 0.63 -14.25 -7.65
C ARG A 111 0.47 -13.77 -9.09
N ASP A 112 -0.39 -14.42 -9.86
CA ASP A 112 -0.56 -14.13 -11.29
C ASP A 112 -0.91 -12.65 -11.52
N LYS A 113 -1.84 -12.11 -10.71
CA LYS A 113 -2.26 -10.71 -10.79
C LYS A 113 -1.15 -9.75 -10.38
N LEU A 114 -0.40 -10.08 -9.33
CA LEU A 114 0.66 -9.23 -8.80
C LEU A 114 1.91 -9.22 -9.68
N GLU A 115 2.26 -10.35 -10.29
CA GLU A 115 3.45 -10.45 -11.16
C GLU A 115 3.22 -9.84 -12.55
N ASP A 116 1.98 -9.86 -13.04
CA ASP A 116 1.55 -9.28 -14.32
C ASP A 116 1.23 -7.77 -14.26
N ALA A 117 1.13 -7.19 -13.06
CA ALA A 117 0.88 -5.77 -12.88
C ALA A 117 2.08 -4.90 -13.28
N ASP A 118 1.81 -3.73 -13.86
CA ASP A 118 2.81 -2.69 -14.13
C ASP A 118 3.22 -1.96 -12.85
N PHE A 119 2.26 -1.76 -11.94
CA PHE A 119 2.48 -1.16 -10.63
C PHE A 119 1.72 -1.90 -9.52
N VAL A 120 2.40 -2.13 -8.40
CA VAL A 120 1.80 -2.70 -7.19
C VAL A 120 2.02 -1.77 -6.00
N PHE A 121 0.94 -1.34 -5.38
CA PHE A 121 0.95 -0.55 -4.15
C PHE A 121 0.63 -1.43 -2.95
N ILE A 122 1.61 -1.60 -2.07
CA ILE A 122 1.44 -2.31 -0.81
C ILE A 122 1.22 -1.29 0.31
N HIS A 123 0.04 -1.30 0.90
CA HIS A 123 -0.36 -0.37 1.95
C HIS A 123 -0.04 -0.93 3.33
N ASP A 124 0.72 -0.16 4.11
CA ASP A 124 1.07 -0.41 5.51
C ASP A 124 1.91 -1.69 5.76
N PRO A 125 2.28 -2.02 7.02
CA PRO A 125 3.15 -3.15 7.32
C PRO A 125 2.54 -4.54 7.07
N GLN A 126 1.21 -4.68 7.03
CA GLN A 126 0.53 -5.98 7.03
C GLN A 126 0.88 -6.83 5.80
N PRO A 127 0.83 -6.30 4.56
CA PRO A 127 1.20 -7.02 3.35
C PRO A 127 2.65 -6.76 2.89
N ALA A 128 3.48 -6.07 3.70
CA ALA A 128 4.83 -5.66 3.32
C ALA A 128 5.74 -6.78 2.74
N PRO A 129 5.64 -8.05 3.16
CA PRO A 129 6.44 -9.14 2.62
C PRO A 129 6.05 -9.60 1.20
N PHE A 130 4.92 -9.17 0.63
CA PHE A 130 4.41 -9.67 -0.66
C PHE A 130 5.45 -9.60 -1.77
N LEU A 131 6.23 -8.52 -1.86
CA LEU A 131 7.26 -8.33 -2.87
C LEU A 131 8.25 -9.52 -2.94
N LEU A 132 8.68 -10.04 -1.78
CA LEU A 132 9.63 -11.16 -1.71
C LEU A 132 9.02 -12.49 -2.15
N ASN A 133 7.70 -12.60 -2.15
CA ASN A 133 6.96 -13.81 -2.53
C ASN A 133 6.52 -13.82 -4.01
N CYS A 134 6.84 -12.75 -4.74
CA CYS A 134 6.60 -12.57 -6.18
C CYS A 134 7.94 -12.44 -6.94
N PRO A 135 8.68 -13.55 -7.14
CA PRO A 135 10.01 -13.52 -7.74
C PRO A 135 10.00 -13.18 -9.24
N ASN A 136 8.91 -13.43 -9.96
CA ASN A 136 8.82 -13.17 -11.41
C ASN A 136 8.10 -11.86 -11.73
N ARG A 137 7.96 -10.96 -10.74
CA ARG A 137 7.34 -9.65 -10.93
C ARG A 137 8.02 -8.85 -12.05
N ARG A 138 7.22 -8.20 -12.89
CA ARG A 138 7.70 -7.36 -13.99
C ARG A 138 7.61 -5.87 -13.66
N GLY A 139 6.53 -5.49 -12.98
CA GLY A 139 6.24 -4.10 -12.63
C GLY A 139 7.01 -3.55 -11.44
N LYS A 140 6.69 -2.29 -11.13
CA LYS A 140 7.25 -1.53 -10.02
C LYS A 140 6.43 -1.70 -8.76
N TRP A 141 7.10 -1.90 -7.63
CA TRP A 141 6.45 -2.11 -6.35
C TRP A 141 6.70 -0.94 -5.41
N ILE A 142 5.63 -0.38 -4.87
CA ILE A 142 5.65 0.81 -4.04
C ILE A 142 5.07 0.48 -2.67
N TRP A 143 5.84 0.77 -1.61
CA TRP A 143 5.35 0.66 -0.25
C TRP A 143 4.72 1.99 0.19
N ARG A 144 3.41 2.00 0.44
CA ARG A 144 2.68 3.16 0.95
C ARG A 144 2.49 3.01 2.45
N CYS A 145 3.29 3.75 3.22
CA CYS A 145 3.20 3.79 4.68
C CYS A 145 2.28 4.92 5.12
N HIS A 146 1.19 4.58 5.83
CA HIS A 146 0.20 5.54 6.33
C HIS A 146 0.41 5.88 7.81
N ILE A 147 1.28 5.16 8.51
CA ILE A 147 1.59 5.35 9.93
C ILE A 147 2.84 6.22 10.15
N ASP A 148 2.97 6.74 11.36
CA ASP A 148 4.20 7.40 11.80
C ASP A 148 5.26 6.34 12.15
N VAL A 149 6.37 6.33 11.39
CA VAL A 149 7.54 5.48 11.68
C VAL A 149 8.75 6.31 12.07
N SER A 150 8.58 7.55 12.55
CA SER A 150 9.66 8.48 12.91
C SER A 150 10.50 7.99 14.09
N ARG A 151 9.88 7.34 15.07
CA ARG A 151 10.51 6.85 16.31
C ARG A 151 10.07 5.42 16.63
N PRO A 152 10.34 4.43 15.77
CA PRO A 152 9.83 3.09 15.95
C PRO A 152 10.65 2.32 16.99
N PHE A 153 10.02 1.36 17.65
CA PHE A 153 10.76 0.38 18.46
C PHE A 153 11.71 -0.40 17.56
N ARG A 154 13.02 -0.17 17.79
CA ARG A 154 14.10 -0.55 16.88
C ARG A 154 14.10 -2.04 16.46
N PRO A 155 13.80 -3.02 17.33
CA PRO A 155 13.73 -4.43 16.90
C PRO A 155 12.66 -4.70 15.86
N VAL A 156 11.46 -4.13 16.02
CA VAL A 156 10.34 -4.29 15.07
C VAL A 156 10.63 -3.56 13.76
N TRP A 157 11.20 -2.35 13.83
CA TRP A 157 11.65 -1.67 12.60
C TRP A 157 12.72 -2.46 11.86
N LYS A 158 13.73 -2.99 12.57
CA LYS A 158 14.78 -3.83 11.96
C LYS A 158 14.18 -5.06 11.29
N TYR A 159 13.15 -5.67 11.90
CA TYR A 159 12.42 -6.78 11.33
C TYR A 159 11.72 -6.38 10.02
N LEU A 160 10.88 -5.33 10.05
CA LEU A 160 10.08 -4.87 8.90
C LEU A 160 10.95 -4.34 7.75
N ARG A 161 12.03 -3.62 8.08
CA ARG A 161 12.98 -3.02 7.13
C ARG A 161 13.56 -4.04 6.14
N ARG A 162 13.65 -5.32 6.53
CA ARG A 162 14.13 -6.39 5.64
C ARG A 162 13.22 -6.61 4.44
N PHE A 163 11.92 -6.33 4.59
CA PHE A 163 10.93 -6.41 3.52
C PHE A 163 10.85 -5.09 2.75
N VAL A 164 10.65 -3.98 3.45
CA VAL A 164 10.32 -2.69 2.80
C VAL A 164 11.51 -2.07 2.04
N ARG A 165 12.75 -2.43 2.38
CA ARG A 165 13.95 -1.89 1.69
C ARG A 165 14.10 -2.36 0.25
N GLU A 166 13.40 -3.43 -0.14
CA GLU A 166 13.51 -4.07 -1.47
C GLU A 166 12.51 -3.50 -2.48
N TYR A 167 11.65 -2.56 -2.05
CA TYR A 167 10.69 -1.87 -2.91
C TYR A 167 11.38 -0.87 -3.83
N ASP A 168 10.75 -0.54 -4.96
CA ASP A 168 11.27 0.45 -5.91
C ASP A 168 11.11 1.89 -5.38
N ALA A 169 10.12 2.11 -4.53
CA ALA A 169 9.88 3.37 -3.86
C ALA A 169 9.09 3.20 -2.57
N SER A 170 9.09 4.23 -1.73
CA SER A 170 8.13 4.35 -0.63
C SER A 170 7.44 5.70 -0.62
N ILE A 171 6.21 5.72 -0.10
CA ILE A 171 5.42 6.94 0.01
C ILE A 171 4.97 7.10 1.46
N PHE A 172 5.18 8.28 2.03
CA PHE A 172 4.77 8.66 3.38
C PHE A 172 3.80 9.84 3.34
N SER A 173 2.99 9.99 4.38
CA SER A 173 2.06 11.12 4.51
C SER A 173 2.77 12.44 4.83
N LEU A 174 3.84 12.38 5.63
CA LEU A 174 4.64 13.52 6.07
C LEU A 174 6.12 13.15 6.09
N ALA A 175 6.99 14.10 5.79
CA ALA A 175 8.44 13.89 5.85
C ALA A 175 8.90 13.47 7.25
N GLY A 176 8.29 14.04 8.29
CA GLY A 176 8.58 13.72 9.69
C GLY A 176 8.29 12.27 10.06
N PHE A 177 7.41 11.57 9.32
CA PHE A 177 7.06 10.17 9.61
C PHE A 177 8.05 9.16 9.04
N ALA A 178 8.92 9.58 8.12
CA ALA A 178 9.72 8.66 7.33
C ALA A 178 11.01 8.20 8.04
N GLN A 179 11.34 6.92 7.88
CA GLN A 179 12.69 6.41 8.08
C GLN A 179 13.44 6.38 6.76
N THR A 180 14.76 6.56 6.78
CA THR A 180 15.57 6.46 5.55
C THR A 180 15.59 5.03 5.00
N LEU A 181 15.25 4.91 3.73
CA LEU A 181 15.28 3.67 2.95
C LEU A 181 16.22 3.85 1.73
N PRO A 182 16.73 2.76 1.13
CA PRO A 182 17.77 2.84 0.09
C PRO A 182 17.24 3.26 -1.30
N HIS A 183 15.94 3.48 -1.43
CA HIS A 183 15.24 3.84 -2.66
C HIS A 183 14.58 5.23 -2.53
N PRO A 184 14.07 5.82 -3.63
CA PRO A 184 13.31 7.07 -3.57
C PRO A 184 12.16 7.03 -2.56
N GLN A 185 11.95 8.15 -1.87
CA GLN A 185 10.86 8.33 -0.91
C GLN A 185 10.06 9.57 -1.30
N TYR A 186 8.75 9.39 -1.48
CA TYR A 186 7.81 10.44 -1.86
C TYR A 186 6.94 10.85 -0.67
N ILE A 187 6.55 12.12 -0.63
CA ILE A 187 5.61 12.64 0.36
C ILE A 187 4.30 12.96 -0.35
N ILE A 188 3.25 12.21 -0.02
CA ILE A 188 1.90 12.42 -0.54
C ILE A 188 0.95 12.46 0.67
N PRO A 189 0.40 13.63 1.02
CA PRO A 189 -0.59 13.73 2.09
C PRO A 189 -1.85 12.89 1.78
N PRO A 190 -2.54 12.36 2.80
CA PRO A 190 -3.83 11.69 2.59
C PRO A 190 -4.91 12.70 2.18
N SER A 191 -5.91 12.22 1.45
CA SER A 191 -7.15 12.93 1.12
C SER A 191 -8.32 11.96 1.30
N ILE A 192 -9.35 12.36 2.05
CA ILE A 192 -10.58 11.59 2.31
C ILE A 192 -11.76 12.43 1.86
#